data_AF-A0ABD0L7W1-F1
#
_entry.id   AF-A0ABD0L7W1-F1
#
_cell.length_a   1.000
_cell.length_b   1.000
_cell.length_c   1.000
_cell.angle_alpha   90.00
_cell.angle_beta   90.00
_cell.angle_gamma   90.00
#
_symmetry.space_group_name_H-M   'P 1'
#
loop_
_entity.id
_entity.type
_entity.pdbx_description
1 polymer ?
#
loop_
_entity_poly.entity_id
_entity_poly.type
_entity_poly.pdbx_seq_one_letter_code
_entity_poly.pdbx_strand_id
1 'polypeptide(L)'
;MAGDTSGSKQPLFRDITADDDEPEITEMESLCVNCEQQGTTRLFLTKIPFFREVIVSSFTCDHCGFHNAELQSASRIQDKGVTYSANIKTAQDLNRQIVQSEHAVIRIPVLEFESPAKKGMVTNVEGVLTQTIEDLTQGQPLRKIQTPEIAEKIDQFIEKMRRLLELKEPFEIVLDDPAGNSFLENPYPFVISDGI
;
A
#
# COMPACT_ATOMS: atom_id res chain seq x y z
N MET A 1 -28.50 47.58 -3.81
CA MET A 1 -27.30 46.89 -4.34
C MET A 1 -26.24 46.92 -3.27
N ALA A 2 -25.97 45.79 -2.62
CA ALA A 2 -24.77 45.54 -1.83
C ALA A 2 -24.48 44.04 -1.98
N GLY A 3 -23.29 43.74 -2.49
CA GLY A 3 -22.92 42.47 -3.09
C GLY A 3 -22.76 41.34 -2.10
N ASP A 4 -23.22 40.17 -2.53
CA ASP A 4 -23.02 38.86 -1.93
C ASP A 4 -21.57 38.43 -2.18
N THR A 5 -20.73 38.39 -1.15
CA THR A 5 -19.36 37.83 -1.23
C THR A 5 -19.42 36.35 -0.89
N SER A 6 -19.65 35.52 -1.92
CA SER A 6 -19.49 34.07 -1.85
C SER A 6 -18.01 33.71 -1.67
N GLY A 7 -17.56 33.51 -0.43
CA GLY A 7 -16.29 32.86 -0.16
C GLY A 7 -16.37 31.40 -0.60
N SER A 8 -15.70 31.03 -1.69
CA SER A 8 -15.61 29.64 -2.12
C SER A 8 -14.84 28.84 -1.06
N LYS A 9 -15.54 28.04 -0.25
CA LYS A 9 -14.89 27.03 0.60
C LYS A 9 -14.19 26.04 -0.30
N GLN A 10 -12.86 26.04 -0.30
CA GLN A 10 -12.07 25.03 -0.99
C GLN A 10 -12.32 23.65 -0.34
N PRO A 11 -12.38 22.57 -1.12
CA PRO A 11 -12.64 21.22 -0.60
C PRO A 11 -11.43 20.70 0.17
N LEU A 12 -11.67 20.02 1.30
CA LEU A 12 -10.64 19.45 2.18
C LEU A 12 -9.81 18.34 1.50
N PHE A 13 -10.39 17.64 0.54
CA PHE A 13 -9.70 16.64 -0.29
C PHE A 13 -9.60 17.15 -1.72
N ARG A 14 -8.38 17.16 -2.27
CA ARG A 14 -8.09 17.64 -3.64
C ARG A 14 -7.51 16.52 -4.49
N ASP A 15 -7.82 16.53 -5.78
CA ASP A 15 -7.24 15.55 -6.73
C ASP A 15 -5.73 15.78 -6.87
N ILE A 16 -4.94 14.71 -6.99
CA ILE A 16 -3.51 14.82 -7.31
C ILE A 16 -3.39 15.24 -8.78
N THR A 17 -3.10 16.51 -9.05
CA THR A 17 -2.82 17.01 -10.41
C THR A 17 -1.38 17.49 -10.51
N ALA A 18 -0.71 17.17 -11.62
CA ALA A 18 0.67 17.60 -11.88
C ALA A 18 0.81 19.14 -12.01
N ASP A 19 -0.31 19.84 -12.23
CA ASP A 19 -0.38 21.31 -12.32
C ASP A 19 -0.75 21.99 -10.99
N ASP A 20 -0.78 21.26 -9.86
CA ASP A 20 -0.99 21.87 -8.53
C ASP A 20 0.37 22.28 -7.93
N ASP A 21 0.72 23.55 -8.12
CA ASP A 21 2.01 24.12 -7.70
C ASP A 21 2.15 24.21 -6.16
N GLU A 22 1.05 24.11 -5.39
CA GLU A 22 1.04 24.19 -3.93
C GLU A 22 0.05 23.18 -3.31
N PRO A 23 0.44 21.90 -3.14
CA PRO A 23 -0.37 20.96 -2.37
C PRO A 23 -0.54 21.48 -0.93
N GLU A 24 -1.78 21.67 -0.49
CA GLU A 24 -2.07 22.06 0.89
C GLU A 24 -1.71 20.90 1.84
N ILE A 25 -0.54 21.00 2.45
CA ILE A 25 -0.06 20.08 3.47
C ILE A 25 -0.42 20.65 4.85
N THR A 26 -1.12 19.87 5.65
CA THR A 26 -1.36 20.22 7.06
C THR A 26 -0.20 19.70 7.91
N GLU A 27 0.54 20.59 8.56
CA GLU A 27 1.65 20.22 9.45
C GLU A 27 1.23 20.34 10.92
N MET A 28 1.61 19.36 11.75
CA MET A 28 1.40 19.39 13.19
C MET A 28 2.56 18.72 13.94
N GLU A 29 2.80 19.15 15.18
CA GLU A 29 3.73 18.46 16.07
C GLU A 29 3.10 17.17 16.60
N SER A 30 3.90 16.11 16.69
CA SER A 30 3.46 14.80 17.18
C SER A 30 4.57 14.11 17.95
N LEU A 31 4.20 13.30 18.94
CA LEU A 31 5.15 12.55 19.76
C LEU A 31 5.86 11.48 18.93
N CYS A 32 7.19 11.45 18.98
CA CYS A 32 7.99 10.40 18.35
C CYS A 32 7.87 9.10 19.14
N VAL A 33 7.36 8.05 18.51
CA VAL A 33 7.24 6.71 19.12
C VAL A 33 8.58 6.02 19.41
N ASN A 34 9.70 6.55 18.89
CA ASN A 34 11.02 5.96 19.06
C ASN A 34 11.85 6.63 20.17
N CYS A 35 11.79 7.96 20.29
CA CYS A 35 12.60 8.70 21.28
C CYS A 35 11.79 9.60 22.21
N GLU A 36 10.45 9.57 22.10
CA GLU A 36 9.50 10.32 22.93
C GLU A 36 9.66 11.85 22.91
N GLN A 37 10.41 12.38 21.93
CA GLN A 37 10.52 13.82 21.66
C GLN A 37 9.52 14.23 20.57
N GLN A 38 9.26 15.53 20.44
CA GLN A 38 8.37 16.04 19.40
C GLN A 38 9.03 15.91 18.02
N GLY A 39 8.29 15.34 17.08
CA GLY A 39 8.60 15.39 15.65
C GLY A 39 7.47 16.06 14.89
N THR A 40 7.57 16.03 13.56
CA THR A 40 6.64 16.71 12.66
C THR A 40 5.85 15.67 11.87
N THR A 41 4.52 15.76 11.95
CA THR A 41 3.59 15.00 11.09
C THR A 41 3.07 15.92 10.00
N ARG A 42 3.21 15.50 8.75
CA ARG A 42 2.64 16.15 7.56
C ARG A 42 1.48 15.32 7.05
N LEU A 43 0.30 15.90 6.98
CA LEU A 43 -0.89 15.29 6.39
C LEU A 43 -1.15 15.89 5.03
N PHE A 44 -1.22 15.03 4.02
CA PHE A 44 -1.63 15.37 2.67
C PHE A 44 -2.96 14.68 2.37
N LEU A 45 -4.03 15.47 2.33
CA LEU A 45 -5.39 15.01 2.10
C LEU A 45 -5.67 15.08 0.61
N THR A 46 -5.76 13.92 -0.02
CA THR A 46 -5.86 13.87 -1.48
C THR A 46 -6.83 12.80 -1.96
N LYS A 47 -7.17 12.86 -3.23
CA LYS A 47 -7.98 11.86 -3.91
C LYS A 47 -7.15 11.17 -4.97
N ILE A 48 -7.00 9.86 -4.83
CA ILE A 48 -6.38 9.02 -5.85
C ILE A 48 -7.45 8.69 -6.90
N PRO A 49 -7.20 8.95 -8.20
CA PRO A 49 -8.12 8.59 -9.27
C PRO A 49 -8.56 7.12 -9.16
N PHE A 50 -9.86 6.85 -9.34
CA PHE A 50 -10.47 5.53 -9.21
C PHE A 50 -10.43 4.88 -7.82
N PHE A 51 -9.81 5.52 -6.81
CA PHE A 51 -9.63 4.91 -5.48
C PHE A 51 -10.43 5.55 -4.34
N ARG A 52 -10.55 6.89 -4.30
CA ARG A 52 -11.26 7.75 -3.30
C ARG A 52 -10.32 8.64 -2.47
N GLU A 53 -10.90 9.36 -1.52
CA GLU A 53 -10.27 10.29 -0.57
C GLU A 53 -9.38 9.53 0.44
N VAL A 54 -8.10 9.91 0.46
CA VAL A 54 -7.05 9.34 1.30
C VAL A 54 -6.31 10.43 2.06
N ILE A 55 -5.73 10.04 3.19
CA ILE A 55 -4.84 10.87 3.99
C ILE A 55 -3.47 10.21 3.97
N VAL A 56 -2.51 10.84 3.31
CA VAL A 56 -1.11 10.43 3.40
C VAL A 56 -0.50 11.16 4.59
N SER A 57 -0.07 10.42 5.60
CA SER A 57 0.61 10.94 6.78
C SER A 57 2.10 10.63 6.69
N SER A 58 2.96 11.63 6.80
CA SER A 58 4.41 11.47 6.87
C SER A 58 4.92 12.07 8.17
N PHE A 59 5.47 11.23 9.04
CA PHE A 59 6.14 11.64 10.27
C PHE A 59 7.65 11.67 10.08
N THR A 60 8.30 12.71 10.59
CA THR A 60 9.77 12.83 10.68
C THR A 60 10.18 13.36 12.05
N CYS A 61 11.17 12.74 12.68
CA CYS A 61 11.77 13.22 13.92
C CYS A 61 13.21 13.70 13.70
N ASP A 62 13.44 14.99 13.88
CA ASP A 62 14.78 15.60 13.71
C ASP A 62 15.77 15.21 14.83
N HIS A 63 15.29 14.69 15.96
CA HIS A 63 16.12 14.30 17.09
C HIS A 63 16.79 12.93 16.93
N CYS A 64 16.08 11.95 16.35
CA CYS A 64 16.58 10.58 16.21
C CYS A 64 16.60 10.05 14.77
N GLY A 65 16.08 10.81 13.80
CA GLY A 65 16.01 10.42 12.39
C GLY A 65 14.91 9.40 12.05
N PHE A 66 14.05 9.03 13.02
CA PHE A 66 12.91 8.17 12.75
C PHE A 66 11.93 8.85 11.78
N HIS A 67 11.51 8.10 10.76
CA HIS A 67 10.51 8.54 9.79
C HIS A 67 9.50 7.41 9.55
N ASN A 68 8.26 7.79 9.28
CA ASN A 68 7.18 6.84 8.99
C ASN A 68 6.20 7.49 8.01
N ALA A 69 5.81 6.77 6.95
CA ALA A 69 4.75 7.19 6.05
C ALA A 69 3.58 6.19 6.14
N GLU A 70 2.37 6.71 6.22
CA GLU A 70 1.15 5.93 6.40
C GLU A 70 0.05 6.46 5.48
N LEU A 71 -0.69 5.54 4.84
CA LEU A 71 -1.89 5.88 4.10
C LEU A 71 -3.12 5.49 4.90
N GLN A 72 -3.98 6.47 5.20
CA GLN A 72 -5.25 6.25 5.88
C GLN A 72 -6.41 6.55 4.94
N SER A 73 -7.45 5.72 5.01
CA SER A 73 -8.69 5.98 4.29
C SER A 73 -9.50 7.04 5.05
N ALA A 74 -9.82 8.16 4.42
CA ALA A 74 -10.78 9.12 4.99
C ALA A 74 -12.24 8.66 4.84
N SER A 75 -12.45 7.62 4.01
CA SER A 75 -13.75 7.04 3.72
C SER A 75 -14.28 6.22 4.89
N ARG A 76 -15.60 6.25 5.11
CA ARG A 76 -16.27 5.26 5.97
C ARG A 76 -16.04 3.85 5.43
N ILE A 77 -16.18 2.84 6.31
CA ILE A 77 -16.34 1.44 5.88
C ILE A 77 -17.41 1.42 4.78
N GLN A 78 -17.08 0.80 3.64
CA GLN A 78 -17.99 0.74 2.50
C GLN A 78 -19.17 -0.19 2.79
N ASP A 79 -20.27 -0.02 2.04
CA ASP A 79 -21.42 -0.93 2.11
C ASP A 79 -21.05 -2.37 1.73
N LYS A 80 -19.96 -2.55 0.97
CA LYS A 80 -19.45 -3.84 0.51
C LYS A 80 -17.92 -3.88 0.57
N GLY A 81 -17.39 -5.04 0.96
CA GLY A 81 -15.99 -5.38 0.74
C GLY A 81 -15.68 -5.52 -0.75
N VAL A 82 -14.39 -5.51 -1.08
CA VAL A 82 -13.89 -5.65 -2.44
C VAL A 82 -12.83 -6.75 -2.49
N THR A 83 -12.87 -7.56 -3.54
CA THR A 83 -11.83 -8.56 -3.80
C THR A 83 -11.34 -8.34 -5.24
N TYR A 84 -10.05 -8.11 -5.38
CA TYR A 84 -9.39 -7.97 -6.68
C TYR A 84 -8.56 -9.21 -6.95
N SER A 85 -8.74 -9.82 -8.13
CA SER A 85 -7.88 -10.89 -8.62
C SER A 85 -7.15 -10.43 -9.87
N ALA A 86 -5.84 -10.67 -9.91
CA ALA A 86 -5.00 -10.33 -11.05
C ALA A 86 -4.08 -11.49 -11.44
N ASN A 87 -4.09 -11.83 -12.72
CA ASN A 87 -3.10 -12.73 -13.29
C ASN A 87 -1.89 -11.94 -13.74
N ILE A 88 -0.73 -12.23 -13.15
CA ILE A 88 0.54 -11.60 -13.43
C ILE A 88 1.29 -12.45 -14.45
N LYS A 89 1.51 -11.89 -15.65
CA LYS A 89 2.15 -12.61 -16.78
C LYS A 89 3.30 -11.83 -17.39
N THR A 90 3.32 -10.51 -17.22
CA THR A 90 4.25 -9.59 -17.87
C THR A 90 4.92 -8.67 -16.85
N ALA A 91 6.03 -8.05 -17.24
CA ALA A 91 6.70 -7.05 -16.41
C ALA A 91 5.79 -5.83 -16.13
N GLN A 92 4.87 -5.50 -17.05
CA GLN A 92 3.87 -4.46 -16.82
C GLN A 92 2.88 -4.86 -15.72
N ASP A 93 2.54 -6.15 -15.60
CA ASP A 93 1.66 -6.62 -14.53
C ASP A 93 2.33 -6.49 -13.15
N LEU A 94 3.65 -6.67 -13.06
CA LEU A 94 4.42 -6.43 -11.83
C LEU A 94 4.39 -4.97 -11.38
N ASN A 95 4.26 -4.04 -12.33
CA ASN A 95 4.21 -2.61 -12.07
C ASN A 95 2.83 -2.10 -11.64
N ARG A 96 1.80 -2.95 -11.65
CA ARG A 96 0.43 -2.57 -11.26
C ARG A 96 0.43 -2.03 -9.85
N GLN A 97 -0.10 -0.82 -9.68
CA GLN A 97 -0.22 -0.17 -8.39
C GLN A 97 -1.22 -0.91 -7.49
N ILE A 98 -0.84 -1.06 -6.23
CA ILE A 98 -1.63 -1.66 -5.15
C ILE A 98 -1.77 -0.60 -4.08
N VAL A 99 -3.01 -0.31 -3.74
CA VAL A 99 -3.33 0.37 -2.49
C VAL A 99 -3.95 -0.65 -1.57
N GLN A 100 -3.22 -1.00 -0.51
CA GLN A 100 -3.66 -1.95 0.50
C GLN A 100 -4.13 -1.18 1.73
N SER A 101 -5.39 -1.36 2.14
CA SER A 101 -5.91 -0.82 3.39
C SER A 101 -5.43 -1.63 4.60
N GLU A 102 -5.63 -1.10 5.81
CA GLU A 102 -5.23 -1.76 7.05
C GLU A 102 -5.96 -3.10 7.32
N HIS A 103 -7.13 -3.30 6.72
CA HIS A 103 -7.95 -4.50 6.87
C HIS A 103 -7.78 -5.48 5.71
N ALA A 104 -6.99 -5.12 4.70
CA ALA A 104 -6.86 -5.88 3.49
C ALA A 104 -5.76 -6.94 3.57
N VAL A 105 -6.01 -8.06 2.91
CA VAL A 105 -5.15 -9.23 2.87
C VAL A 105 -4.74 -9.49 1.43
N ILE A 106 -3.43 -9.59 1.20
CA ILE A 106 -2.89 -10.04 -0.08
C ILE A 106 -2.63 -11.55 -0.01
N ARG A 107 -3.09 -12.29 -1.01
CA ARG A 107 -2.90 -13.73 -1.16
C ARG A 107 -2.20 -14.04 -2.48
N ILE A 108 -1.30 -15.02 -2.47
CA ILE A 108 -0.73 -15.63 -3.67
C ILE A 108 -1.04 -17.14 -3.60
N PRO A 109 -2.15 -17.60 -4.19
CA PRO A 109 -2.66 -18.96 -3.97
C PRO A 109 -1.65 -20.07 -4.32
N VAL A 110 -0.88 -19.90 -5.41
CA VAL A 110 0.13 -20.89 -5.84
C VAL A 110 1.26 -21.10 -4.81
N LEU A 111 1.47 -20.12 -3.93
CA LEU A 111 2.45 -20.20 -2.85
C LEU A 111 1.82 -20.49 -1.49
N GLU A 112 0.49 -20.62 -1.41
CA GLU A 112 -0.25 -20.65 -0.13
C GLU A 112 0.15 -19.47 0.78
N PHE A 113 0.45 -18.32 0.17
CA PHE A 113 0.90 -17.14 0.88
C PHE A 113 -0.27 -16.24 1.25
N GLU A 114 -0.22 -15.70 2.47
CA GLU A 114 -1.12 -14.67 2.97
C GLU A 114 -0.29 -13.60 3.69
N SER A 115 -0.49 -12.32 3.32
CA SER A 115 0.24 -11.22 3.94
C SER A 115 -0.24 -10.98 5.37
N PRO A 116 0.67 -10.67 6.32
CA PRO A 116 0.25 -10.26 7.65
C PRO A 116 -0.52 -8.93 7.62
N ALA A 117 -1.38 -8.72 8.63
CA ALA A 117 -2.03 -7.44 8.84
C ALA A 117 -0.97 -6.35 9.04
N LYS A 118 -1.08 -5.26 8.28
CA LYS A 118 -0.14 -4.14 8.29
C LYS A 118 -0.88 -2.84 8.04
N LYS A 119 -0.23 -1.73 8.34
CA LYS A 119 -0.76 -0.39 8.08
C LYS A 119 -1.05 -0.20 6.59
N GLY A 120 -1.98 0.69 6.27
CA GLY A 120 -2.31 1.02 4.89
C GLY A 120 -1.07 1.49 4.12
N MET A 121 -0.87 0.94 2.93
CA MET A 121 0.31 1.23 2.09
C MET A 121 -0.06 1.39 0.62
N VAL A 122 0.73 2.19 -0.08
CA VAL A 122 0.76 2.25 -1.55
C VAL A 122 2.04 1.57 -2.01
N THR A 123 1.91 0.60 -2.89
CA THR A 123 3.03 -0.17 -3.45
C THR A 123 2.64 -0.67 -4.84
N ASN A 124 3.42 -1.55 -5.45
CA ASN A 124 3.05 -2.29 -6.66
C ASN A 124 3.22 -3.80 -6.41
N VAL A 125 2.81 -4.64 -7.37
CA VAL A 125 2.91 -6.10 -7.24
C VAL A 125 4.36 -6.54 -6.98
N GLU A 126 5.33 -5.95 -7.68
CA GLU A 126 6.76 -6.19 -7.46
C GLU A 126 7.17 -5.87 -6.01
N GLY A 127 6.78 -4.70 -5.52
CA GLY A 127 7.11 -4.21 -4.19
C GLY A 127 6.55 -5.10 -3.08
N VAL A 128 5.36 -5.67 -3.27
CA VAL A 128 4.82 -6.68 -2.34
C VAL A 128 5.72 -7.90 -2.25
N LEU A 129 6.15 -8.45 -3.39
CA LEU A 129 7.03 -9.62 -3.43
C LEU A 129 8.40 -9.32 -2.82
N THR A 130 9.02 -8.22 -3.24
CA THR A 130 10.35 -7.80 -2.79
C THR A 130 10.35 -7.52 -1.29
N GLN A 131 9.39 -6.76 -0.77
CA GLN A 131 9.28 -6.49 0.67
C GLN A 131 9.09 -7.79 1.47
N THR A 132 8.25 -8.70 0.99
CA THR A 132 8.03 -9.98 1.69
C THR A 132 9.31 -10.83 1.72
N ILE A 133 10.08 -10.85 0.63
CA ILE A 133 11.38 -11.52 0.58
C ILE A 133 12.35 -10.89 1.59
N GLU A 134 12.43 -9.56 1.65
CA GLU A 134 13.30 -8.82 2.57
C GLU A 134 12.95 -9.13 4.03
N ASP A 135 11.66 -9.03 4.40
CA ASP A 135 11.16 -9.30 5.74
C ASP A 135 11.49 -10.73 6.20
N LEU A 136 11.29 -11.71 5.31
CA LEU A 136 11.62 -13.11 5.61
C LEU A 136 13.13 -13.33 5.75
N THR A 137 13.92 -12.69 4.88
CA THR A 137 15.38 -12.82 4.84
C THR A 137 16.04 -12.21 6.08
N GLN A 138 15.52 -11.10 6.59
CA GLN A 138 16.09 -10.40 7.76
C GLN A 138 16.17 -11.32 9.00
N GLY A 139 15.18 -12.21 9.18
CA GLY A 139 15.17 -13.17 10.29
C GLY A 139 16.00 -14.45 10.08
N GLN A 140 16.47 -14.73 8.86
CA GLN A 140 17.13 -15.99 8.53
C GLN A 140 18.44 -16.25 9.28
N PRO A 141 19.35 -15.27 9.51
CA PRO A 141 20.61 -15.53 10.21
C PRO A 141 20.43 -16.14 11.61
N LEU A 142 19.46 -15.62 12.38
CA LEU A 142 19.12 -16.15 13.71
C LEU A 142 18.41 -17.51 13.61
N ARG A 143 17.46 -17.67 12.67
CA ARG A 143 16.74 -18.93 12.46
C ARG A 143 17.67 -20.07 12.06
N LYS A 144 18.72 -19.81 11.28
CA LYS A 144 19.71 -20.83 10.89
C LYS A 144 20.48 -21.41 12.08
N ILE A 145 20.62 -20.66 13.17
CA ILE A 145 21.27 -21.12 14.40
C ILE A 145 20.26 -21.82 15.32
N GLN A 146 19.09 -21.22 15.52
CA GLN A 146 18.13 -21.67 16.52
C GLN A 146 17.21 -22.79 16.00
N THR A 147 16.86 -22.76 14.72
CA THR A 147 15.90 -23.71 14.12
C THR A 147 16.20 -23.96 12.64
N PRO A 148 17.27 -24.74 12.33
CA PRO A 148 17.75 -24.95 10.96
C PRO A 148 16.69 -25.52 10.00
N GLU A 149 15.85 -26.44 10.48
CA GLU A 149 14.79 -27.05 9.66
C GLU A 149 13.74 -26.04 9.18
N ILE A 150 13.38 -25.07 10.02
CA ILE A 150 12.46 -23.98 9.65
C ILE A 150 13.16 -23.03 8.68
N ALA A 151 14.43 -22.71 8.94
CA ALA A 151 15.21 -21.83 8.09
C ALA A 151 15.31 -22.37 6.65
N GLU A 152 15.49 -23.69 6.47
CA GLU A 152 15.52 -24.31 5.14
C GLU A 152 14.18 -24.18 4.41
N LYS A 153 13.05 -24.39 5.09
CA LYS A 153 11.72 -24.21 4.50
C LYS A 153 11.47 -22.76 4.08
N ILE A 154 11.92 -21.79 4.87
CA ILE A 154 11.82 -20.37 4.54
C ILE A 154 12.72 -20.03 3.33
N ASP A 155 13.94 -20.54 3.28
CA ASP A 155 14.83 -20.35 2.12
C ASP A 155 14.18 -20.91 0.83
N GLN A 156 13.59 -22.10 0.89
CA GLN A 156 12.84 -22.68 -0.24
C GLN A 156 11.64 -21.82 -0.66
N PHE A 157 10.94 -21.22 0.30
CA PHE A 157 9.80 -20.34 0.04
C PHE A 157 10.24 -19.00 -0.60
N ILE A 158 11.34 -18.40 -0.11
CA ILE A 158 11.95 -17.21 -0.71
C ILE A 158 12.33 -17.47 -2.17
N GLU A 159 12.95 -18.62 -2.45
CA GLU A 159 13.31 -19.00 -3.82
C GLU A 159 12.07 -19.17 -4.72
N LYS A 160 10.96 -19.68 -4.20
CA LYS A 160 9.68 -19.71 -4.94
C LYS A 160 9.19 -18.30 -5.26
N MET A 161 9.22 -17.37 -4.31
CA MET A 161 8.83 -15.97 -4.55
C MET A 161 9.73 -15.28 -5.57
N ARG A 162 11.05 -15.51 -5.52
CA ARG A 162 11.99 -14.96 -6.52
C ARG A 162 11.68 -15.44 -7.94
N ARG A 163 11.28 -16.71 -8.11
CA ARG A 163 10.86 -17.22 -9.43
C ARG A 163 9.63 -16.50 -9.97
N LEU A 164 8.69 -16.10 -9.10
CA LEU A 164 7.53 -15.29 -9.50
C LEU A 164 7.94 -13.88 -9.90
N LEU A 165 8.87 -13.26 -9.17
CA LEU A 165 9.44 -11.95 -9.48
C LEU A 165 10.14 -11.93 -10.86
N GLU A 166 10.84 -13.02 -11.18
CA GLU A 166 11.49 -13.22 -12.48
C GLU A 166 10.51 -13.60 -13.60
N LEU A 167 9.21 -13.71 -13.31
CA LEU A 167 8.16 -14.12 -14.26
C LEU A 167 8.44 -15.45 -14.95
N LYS A 168 9.14 -16.38 -14.28
CA LYS A 168 9.38 -17.73 -14.82
C LYS A 168 8.08 -18.51 -14.99
N GLU A 169 7.09 -18.22 -14.17
CA GLU A 169 5.76 -18.81 -14.20
C GLU A 169 4.72 -17.70 -13.93
N PRO A 170 3.60 -17.67 -14.69
CA PRO A 170 2.52 -16.74 -14.38
C PRO A 170 1.83 -17.15 -13.08
N PHE A 171 1.37 -16.16 -12.31
CA PHE A 171 0.70 -16.40 -11.03
C PHE A 171 -0.48 -15.46 -10.81
N GLU A 172 -1.37 -15.86 -9.91
CA GLU A 172 -2.46 -15.01 -9.46
C GLU A 172 -2.08 -14.31 -8.15
N ILE A 173 -2.40 -13.02 -8.06
CA ILE A 173 -2.41 -12.26 -6.82
C ILE A 173 -3.85 -11.83 -6.52
N VAL A 174 -4.27 -12.00 -5.27
CA VAL A 174 -5.60 -11.63 -4.79
C VAL A 174 -5.46 -10.61 -3.68
N LEU A 175 -6.16 -9.48 -3.79
CA LEU A 175 -6.27 -8.45 -2.75
C LEU A 175 -7.71 -8.44 -2.24
N ASP A 176 -7.91 -8.93 -1.03
CA ASP A 176 -9.22 -9.04 -0.38
C ASP A 176 -9.34 -8.03 0.74
N ASP A 177 -10.30 -7.10 0.64
CA ASP A 177 -10.53 -6.05 1.61
C ASP A 177 -12.00 -5.99 2.06
N PRO A 178 -12.31 -6.47 3.28
CA PRO A 178 -13.66 -6.43 3.81
C PRO A 178 -14.18 -5.00 4.03
N ALA A 179 -13.30 -4.00 4.20
CA ALA A 179 -13.69 -2.61 4.37
C ALA A 179 -13.96 -1.88 3.04
N GLY A 180 -13.62 -2.49 1.91
CA GLY A 180 -13.88 -1.93 0.58
C GLY A 180 -12.94 -0.80 0.17
N ASN A 181 -11.82 -0.62 0.88
CA ASN A 181 -10.92 0.54 0.80
C ASN A 181 -9.56 0.21 0.19
N SER A 182 -9.46 -0.86 -0.59
CA SER A 182 -8.23 -1.25 -1.29
C SER A 182 -8.41 -1.16 -2.80
N PHE A 183 -7.31 -1.17 -3.53
CA PHE A 183 -7.32 -1.05 -4.98
C PHE A 183 -6.14 -1.75 -5.62
N LEU A 184 -6.41 -2.34 -6.77
CA LEU A 184 -5.42 -2.95 -7.64
C LEU A 184 -5.63 -2.39 -9.05
N GLU A 185 -4.63 -1.65 -9.54
CA GLU A 185 -4.68 -0.98 -10.83
C GLU A 185 -5.04 -1.94 -11.96
N ASN A 186 -5.94 -1.55 -12.86
CA ASN A 186 -6.16 -2.25 -14.12
C ASN A 186 -5.39 -1.52 -15.25
N PRO A 187 -4.28 -2.09 -15.77
CA PRO A 187 -3.51 -1.45 -16.84
C PRO A 187 -4.25 -1.46 -18.19
N TYR A 188 -5.36 -2.20 -18.31
CA TYR A 188 -6.18 -2.29 -19.51
C TYR A 188 -7.65 -1.90 -19.23
N PRO A 189 -7.94 -0.63 -18.91
CA PRO A 189 -9.27 -0.19 -18.50
C PRO A 189 -10.34 -0.32 -19.60
N PHE A 190 -9.94 -0.51 -20.86
CA PHE A 190 -10.83 -0.64 -22.01
C PHE A 190 -10.98 -2.08 -22.53
N VAL A 191 -10.26 -3.04 -21.94
CA VAL A 191 -10.42 -4.46 -22.26
C VAL A 191 -11.38 -5.03 -21.22
N ILE A 192 -12.66 -5.16 -21.59
CA ILE A 192 -13.63 -5.88 -20.78
C ILE A 192 -13.18 -7.35 -20.78
N SER A 193 -12.73 -7.85 -19.63
CA SER A 193 -12.59 -9.29 -19.44
C SER A 193 -14.00 -9.87 -19.56
N ASP A 194 -14.29 -10.56 -20.66
CA ASP A 194 -15.49 -11.36 -20.79
C ASP A 194 -15.58 -12.27 -19.56
N GLY A 195 -16.59 -12.00 -18.73
CA GLY A 195 -16.78 -12.67 -17.45
C GLY A 195 -16.88 -14.18 -17.62
N ILE A 196 -16.39 -14.89 -16.60
CA ILE A 196 -16.89 -16.22 -16.26
C ILE A 196 -18.09 -16.02 -15.33
#